data_AF-X0WMB8-F1
#
_entry.id   AF-X0WMB8-F1
#
_cell.length_a   1.000
_cell.length_b   1.000
_cell.length_c   1.000
_cell.angle_alpha   90.00
_cell.angle_beta   90.00
_cell.angle_gamma   90.00
#
_symmetry.space_group_name_H-M   'P 1'
#
loop_
_entity.id
_entity.type
_entity.pdbx_description
1 polymer ?
#
loop_
_entity_poly.entity_id
_entity_poly.type
_entity_poly.pdbx_seq_one_letter_code
_entity_poly.pdbx_strand_id
1 'polypeptide(L)'
;QITNIAEKLEAEKRIISQYFDDESFINQLNELTKILSNIYKNLENISNHNVNRFLDLQNKLLNKYKNDFKEHLKLISLNEINTKIIGLDLIENRKISKIISQTSYISSIGINQWLELIDALNRNSLFLTSVEQLKKHHSNLIDKRLKDELSRIPDSTDSSFIKEFEQQFYLNHELTYEEFLQTAESKLTEQELFARKEFVNKRNEKHEIEELKRKQEEQTETYKNYMKFSDKEFERRLRKQ
;
A
#
# COMPACT_ATOMS: atom_id res chain seq x y z
N GLN A 1 -36.32 52.82 -27.79
CA GLN A 1 -36.34 54.00 -28.69
C GLN A 1 -37.72 54.21 -29.31
N ILE A 2 -38.32 53.19 -29.93
CA ILE A 2 -39.65 53.29 -30.54
C ILE A 2 -40.79 53.48 -29.51
N THR A 3 -40.70 52.82 -28.35
CA THR A 3 -41.62 53.00 -27.20
C THR A 3 -41.65 54.44 -26.68
N ASN A 4 -40.49 55.08 -26.48
CA ASN A 4 -40.40 56.47 -26.01
C ASN A 4 -41.01 57.48 -26.99
N ILE A 5 -41.01 57.18 -28.30
CA ILE A 5 -41.63 58.03 -29.32
C ILE A 5 -43.17 57.90 -29.25
N ALA A 6 -43.68 56.68 -29.02
CA ALA A 6 -45.11 56.44 -28.84
C ALA A 6 -45.66 57.14 -27.58
N GLU A 7 -44.94 57.05 -26.46
CA GLU A 7 -45.32 57.73 -25.21
C GLU A 7 -45.32 59.26 -25.36
N LYS A 8 -44.36 59.80 -26.11
CA LYS A 8 -44.30 61.24 -26.40
C LYS A 8 -45.45 61.70 -27.30
N LEU A 9 -45.80 60.91 -28.32
CA LEU A 9 -46.94 61.20 -29.21
C LEU A 9 -48.29 61.10 -28.47
N GLU A 10 -48.45 60.16 -27.54
CA GLU A 10 -49.66 60.09 -26.71
C GLU A 10 -49.77 61.30 -25.76
N ALA A 11 -48.65 61.78 -25.21
CA ALA A 11 -48.63 62.98 -24.38
C ALA A 11 -49.00 64.23 -25.19
N GLU A 12 -48.45 64.39 -26.40
CA GLU A 12 -48.78 65.49 -27.32
C GLU A 12 -50.24 65.44 -27.77
N LYS A 13 -50.80 64.25 -28.03
CA LYS A 13 -52.22 64.06 -28.33
C LYS A 13 -53.13 64.51 -27.17
N ARG A 14 -52.78 64.18 -25.93
CA ARG A 14 -53.55 64.60 -24.74
C ARG A 14 -53.58 66.11 -24.60
N ILE A 15 -52.48 66.78 -24.91
CA ILE A 15 -52.39 68.25 -24.91
C ILE A 15 -53.27 68.82 -26.02
N ILE A 16 -53.16 68.34 -27.27
CA ILE A 16 -53.96 68.87 -28.39
C ILE A 16 -55.47 68.69 -28.17
N SER A 17 -55.88 67.56 -27.59
CA SER A 17 -57.30 67.26 -27.31
C SER A 17 -57.91 68.14 -26.19
N GLN A 18 -57.09 68.85 -25.41
CA GLN A 18 -57.56 69.79 -24.38
C GLN A 18 -57.82 71.21 -24.94
N TYR A 19 -57.33 71.53 -26.14
CA TYR A 19 -57.40 72.87 -26.73
C TYR A 19 -58.34 72.99 -27.94
N PHE A 20 -58.88 71.89 -28.45
CA PHE A 20 -59.77 71.86 -29.62
C PHE A 20 -61.03 71.02 -29.32
N ASP A 21 -62.22 71.63 -29.40
CA ASP A 21 -63.53 71.01 -29.10
C ASP A 21 -64.29 70.49 -30.34
N ASP A 22 -63.66 70.50 -31.53
CA ASP A 22 -64.31 70.00 -32.76
C ASP A 22 -64.34 68.46 -32.76
N GLU A 23 -65.52 67.89 -32.51
CA GLU A 23 -65.77 66.46 -32.39
C GLU A 23 -65.38 65.69 -33.68
N SER A 24 -65.54 66.32 -34.85
CA SER A 24 -65.10 65.75 -36.13
C SER A 24 -63.58 65.58 -36.17
N PHE A 25 -62.84 66.61 -35.74
CA PHE A 25 -61.39 66.60 -35.69
C PHE A 25 -60.88 65.58 -34.65
N ILE A 26 -61.49 65.52 -33.47
CA ILE A 26 -61.15 64.55 -32.42
C ILE A 26 -61.36 63.11 -32.91
N ASN A 27 -62.46 62.84 -33.63
CA ASN A 27 -62.75 61.52 -34.18
C ASN A 27 -61.74 61.10 -35.26
N GLN A 28 -61.39 62.00 -36.18
CA GLN A 28 -60.33 61.74 -37.17
C GLN A 28 -58.97 61.49 -36.50
N LEU A 29 -58.64 62.26 -35.46
CA LEU A 29 -57.41 62.07 -34.69
C LEU A 29 -57.41 60.72 -33.97
N ASN A 30 -58.55 60.30 -33.42
CA ASN A 30 -58.72 58.99 -32.80
C ASN A 30 -58.58 57.84 -33.80
N GLU A 31 -59.16 57.95 -34.99
CA GLU A 31 -58.97 56.96 -36.06
C GLU A 31 -57.50 56.87 -36.50
N LEU A 32 -56.85 58.00 -36.71
CA LEU A 32 -55.42 58.05 -37.04
C LEU A 32 -54.56 57.43 -35.92
N THR A 33 -54.91 57.66 -34.66
CA THR A 33 -54.23 57.04 -33.52
C THR A 33 -54.43 55.52 -33.50
N LYS A 34 -55.64 55.05 -33.84
CA LYS A 34 -55.94 53.62 -33.94
C LYS A 34 -55.18 52.96 -35.08
N ILE A 35 -55.06 53.62 -36.23
CA ILE A 35 -54.24 53.17 -37.35
C ILE A 35 -52.76 53.13 -36.94
N LEU A 36 -52.25 54.19 -36.31
CA LEU A 36 -50.87 54.27 -35.83
C LEU A 36 -50.55 53.19 -34.80
N SER A 37 -51.44 52.94 -33.84
CA SER A 37 -51.26 51.88 -32.83
C SER A 37 -51.31 50.47 -33.44
N ASN A 38 -52.12 50.25 -34.47
CA ASN A 38 -52.12 48.99 -35.22
C ASN A 38 -50.84 48.81 -36.03
N ILE A 39 -50.36 49.86 -36.70
CA ILE A 39 -49.07 49.85 -37.41
C ILE A 39 -47.94 49.58 -36.41
N TYR A 40 -47.96 50.22 -35.24
CA TYR A 40 -47.00 50.00 -34.17
C TYR A 40 -46.98 48.53 -33.74
N LYS A 41 -48.14 47.95 -33.40
CA LYS A 41 -48.23 46.55 -32.97
C LYS A 41 -47.73 45.59 -34.05
N ASN A 42 -48.05 45.86 -35.31
CA ASN A 42 -47.56 45.05 -36.42
C ASN A 42 -46.04 45.17 -36.58
N LEU A 43 -45.48 46.37 -36.49
CA LEU A 43 -44.04 46.59 -36.55
C LEU A 43 -43.31 45.97 -35.35
N GLU A 44 -43.89 46.04 -34.15
CA GLU A 44 -43.37 45.39 -32.95
C GLU A 44 -43.36 43.88 -33.11
N ASN A 45 -44.45 43.29 -33.59
CA ASN A 45 -44.53 41.85 -33.86
C ASN A 45 -43.52 41.40 -34.92
N ILE A 46 -43.39 42.14 -36.02
CA ILE A 46 -42.41 41.84 -37.09
C ILE A 46 -40.99 41.97 -36.54
N SER A 47 -40.71 43.04 -35.78
CA SER A 47 -39.41 43.27 -35.16
C SER A 47 -39.05 42.14 -34.21
N ASN A 48 -39.95 41.78 -33.29
CA ASN A 48 -39.75 40.69 -32.33
C ASN A 48 -39.58 39.34 -33.03
N HIS A 49 -40.37 39.06 -34.07
CA HIS A 49 -40.21 37.85 -34.86
C HIS A 49 -38.83 37.78 -35.53
N ASN A 50 -38.38 38.89 -36.13
CA ASN A 50 -37.07 38.96 -36.79
C ASN A 50 -35.92 38.87 -35.78
N VAL A 51 -36.03 39.51 -34.62
CA VAL A 51 -35.06 39.40 -33.52
C VAL A 51 -34.97 37.96 -33.04
N ASN A 52 -36.10 37.29 -32.78
CA ASN A 52 -36.12 35.90 -32.36
C ASN A 52 -35.52 34.98 -33.42
N ARG A 53 -35.86 35.19 -34.70
CA ARG A 53 -35.27 34.42 -35.81
C ARG A 53 -33.77 34.64 -35.96
N PHE A 54 -33.30 35.87 -35.73
CA PHE A 54 -31.87 36.19 -35.70
C PHE A 54 -31.17 35.49 -34.53
N LEU A 55 -31.76 35.54 -33.33
CA LEU A 55 -31.23 34.85 -32.15
C LEU A 55 -31.19 33.34 -32.34
N ASP A 56 -32.22 32.74 -32.94
CA ASP A 56 -32.24 31.31 -33.28
C ASP A 56 -31.15 30.94 -34.28
N LEU A 57 -30.95 31.77 -35.31
CA LEU A 57 -29.88 31.58 -36.29
C LEU A 57 -28.51 31.72 -35.62
N GLN A 58 -28.32 32.72 -34.77
CA GLN A 58 -27.10 32.92 -33.99
C GLN A 58 -26.84 31.70 -33.10
N ASN A 59 -27.84 31.21 -32.38
CA ASN A 59 -27.73 30.04 -31.52
C ASN A 59 -27.38 28.78 -32.32
N LYS A 60 -28.00 28.58 -33.49
CA LYS A 60 -27.65 27.47 -34.38
C LYS A 60 -26.22 27.56 -34.89
N LEU A 61 -25.76 28.75 -35.28
CA LEU A 61 -24.38 28.96 -35.73
C LEU A 61 -23.39 28.74 -34.59
N LEU A 62 -23.68 29.26 -33.39
CA LEU A 62 -22.85 29.07 -32.21
C LEU A 62 -22.78 27.59 -31.83
N ASN A 63 -23.90 26.87 -31.86
CA ASN A 63 -23.92 25.44 -31.55
C ASN A 63 -23.18 24.63 -32.60
N LYS A 64 -23.33 24.97 -33.89
CA LYS A 64 -22.56 24.34 -34.97
C LYS A 64 -21.06 24.58 -34.77
N TYR A 65 -20.65 25.82 -34.56
CA TYR A 65 -19.24 26.16 -34.30
C TYR A 65 -18.70 25.44 -33.05
N LYS A 66 -19.46 25.41 -31.95
CA LYS A 66 -19.08 24.67 -30.74
C LYS A 66 -18.91 23.18 -30.99
N ASN A 67 -19.81 22.57 -31.75
CA ASN A 67 -19.75 21.16 -32.08
C ASN A 67 -18.57 20.86 -33.01
N ASP A 68 -18.39 21.63 -34.08
CA ASP A 68 -17.25 21.50 -35.00
C ASP A 68 -15.94 21.68 -34.23
N PHE A 69 -15.85 22.68 -33.34
CA PHE A 69 -14.68 22.89 -32.49
C PHE A 69 -14.45 21.73 -31.52
N LYS A 70 -15.51 21.16 -30.93
CA LYS A 70 -15.42 19.99 -30.03
C LYS A 70 -14.95 18.75 -30.77
N GLU A 71 -15.45 18.50 -31.98
CA GLU A 71 -14.98 17.40 -32.82
C GLU A 71 -13.53 17.63 -33.27
N HIS A 72 -13.16 18.85 -33.65
CA HIS A 72 -11.76 19.20 -33.90
C HIS A 72 -10.87 18.95 -32.68
N LEU A 73 -11.29 19.35 -31.48
CA LEU A 73 -10.54 19.09 -30.24
C LEU A 73 -10.37 17.59 -29.95
N LYS A 74 -11.36 16.74 -30.28
CA LYS A 74 -11.23 15.28 -30.14
C LYS A 74 -10.24 14.70 -31.15
N LEU A 75 -10.19 15.26 -32.35
CA LEU A 75 -9.32 14.81 -33.44
C LEU A 75 -7.90 15.33 -33.30
N ILE A 76 -7.68 16.41 -32.55
CA ILE A 76 -6.35 16.84 -32.15
C ILE A 76 -5.79 15.74 -31.25
N SER A 77 -4.91 14.92 -31.83
CA SER A 77 -4.05 14.01 -31.09
C SER A 77 -3.22 14.86 -30.14
N LEU A 78 -3.64 14.90 -28.88
CA LEU A 78 -2.90 15.58 -27.85
C LEU A 78 -1.53 14.91 -27.74
N ASN A 79 -0.46 15.71 -27.87
CA ASN A 79 0.87 15.23 -27.57
C ASN A 79 0.90 14.88 -26.08
N GLU A 80 0.82 13.59 -25.77
CA GLU A 80 0.67 13.04 -24.42
C GLU A 80 1.66 13.66 -23.44
N ILE A 81 2.88 13.96 -23.91
CA ILE A 81 3.95 14.55 -23.13
C ILE A 81 3.59 15.98 -22.69
N ASN A 82 3.17 16.83 -23.61
CA ASN A 82 2.83 18.23 -23.31
C ASN A 82 1.56 18.32 -22.46
N THR A 83 0.58 17.46 -22.70
CA THR A 83 -0.65 17.40 -21.90
C THR A 83 -0.38 16.93 -20.48
N LYS A 84 0.55 15.98 -20.30
CA LYS A 84 1.02 15.54 -18.98
C LYS A 84 1.73 16.67 -18.23
N ILE A 85 2.61 17.43 -18.89
CA ILE A 85 3.31 18.57 -18.28
C ILE A 85 2.31 19.64 -17.81
N ILE A 86 1.37 20.04 -18.68
CA ILE A 86 0.32 21.01 -18.34
C ILE A 86 -0.59 20.47 -17.23
N GLY A 87 -0.96 19.19 -17.27
CA GLY A 87 -1.78 18.57 -16.25
C GLY A 87 -1.11 18.54 -14.87
N LEU A 88 0.19 18.24 -14.81
CA LEU A 88 0.97 18.26 -13.58
C LEU A 88 1.11 19.68 -13.01
N ASP A 89 1.38 20.67 -13.85
CA ASP A 89 1.44 22.09 -13.45
C ASP A 89 0.11 22.61 -12.88
N LEU A 90 -1.02 22.19 -13.46
CA LEU A 90 -2.36 22.57 -12.97
C LEU A 90 -2.74 21.88 -11.65
N ILE A 91 -2.23 20.66 -11.40
CA ILE A 91 -2.39 19.93 -10.13
C ILE A 91 -1.53 20.57 -9.03
N GLU A 92 -0.27 20.87 -9.35
CA GLU A 92 0.69 21.49 -8.44
C GLU A 92 0.19 22.86 -7.96
N ASN A 93 -0.35 23.66 -8.89
CA ASN A 93 -0.92 24.97 -8.59
C ASN A 93 -2.35 24.93 -8.01
N ARG A 94 -2.91 23.74 -7.68
CA ARG A 94 -4.25 23.52 -7.12
C ARG A 94 -5.40 24.21 -7.86
N LYS A 95 -5.22 24.54 -9.14
CA LYS A 95 -6.27 25.18 -9.96
C LYS A 95 -7.36 24.19 -10.36
N ILE A 96 -7.07 22.89 -10.28
CA ILE A 96 -8.04 21.80 -10.50
C ILE A 96 -8.03 20.91 -9.25
N SER A 97 -9.05 21.04 -8.40
CA SER A 97 -9.38 20.00 -7.42
C SER A 97 -10.01 18.84 -8.17
N LYS A 98 -9.40 17.66 -8.06
CA LYS A 98 -9.82 16.43 -8.74
C LYS A 98 -11.28 16.08 -8.39
N ILE A 99 -12.21 16.25 -9.32
CA ILE A 99 -13.52 15.55 -9.26
C ILE A 99 -13.22 14.10 -9.62
N ILE A 100 -13.14 13.22 -8.61
CA ILE A 100 -12.96 11.78 -8.82
C ILE A 100 -14.28 11.24 -9.40
N SER A 101 -14.36 11.20 -10.73
CA SER A 101 -15.55 10.77 -11.49
C SER A 101 -15.47 9.32 -11.96
N GLN A 102 -14.41 8.58 -11.61
CA GLN A 102 -14.30 7.15 -11.91
C GLN A 102 -13.83 6.40 -10.67
N THR A 103 -14.70 5.53 -10.16
CA THR A 103 -14.29 4.40 -9.33
C THR A 103 -13.20 3.66 -10.08
N SER A 104 -12.05 3.42 -9.43
CA SER A 104 -11.02 2.54 -9.94
C SER A 104 -11.59 1.11 -9.99
N TYR A 105 -12.29 0.78 -11.07
CA TYR A 105 -12.64 -0.60 -11.39
C TYR A 105 -11.35 -1.29 -11.85
N ILE A 106 -10.67 -1.94 -10.91
CA ILE A 106 -9.63 -2.89 -11.23
C ILE A 106 -10.38 -4.17 -11.60
N SER A 107 -10.42 -4.52 -12.88
CA SER A 107 -10.93 -5.82 -13.31
C SER A 107 -10.06 -6.88 -12.63
N SER A 108 -10.64 -7.71 -11.76
CA SER A 108 -9.92 -8.84 -11.21
C SER A 108 -9.57 -9.77 -12.37
N ILE A 109 -8.27 -9.97 -12.58
CA ILE A 109 -7.77 -10.92 -13.57
C ILE A 109 -8.28 -12.31 -13.16
N GLY A 110 -8.99 -12.98 -14.06
CA GLY A 110 -9.47 -14.34 -13.82
C GLY A 110 -8.29 -15.31 -13.69
N ILE A 111 -8.48 -16.43 -12.98
CA ILE A 111 -7.42 -17.43 -12.78
C ILE A 111 -6.81 -17.89 -14.13
N ASN A 112 -7.65 -18.10 -15.15
CA ASN A 112 -7.18 -18.52 -16.47
C ASN A 112 -6.27 -17.47 -17.13
N GLN A 113 -6.59 -16.18 -16.97
CA GLN A 113 -5.76 -15.08 -17.49
C GLN A 113 -4.44 -14.96 -16.73
N TRP A 114 -4.43 -15.26 -15.42
CA TRP A 114 -3.19 -15.37 -14.65
C TRP A 114 -2.30 -16.50 -15.16
N LEU A 115 -2.88 -17.67 -15.46
CA LEU A 115 -2.13 -18.81 -16.00
C LEU A 115 -1.56 -18.49 -17.39
N GLU A 116 -2.36 -17.89 -18.28
CA GLU A 116 -1.90 -17.45 -19.60
C GLU A 116 -0.78 -16.40 -19.50
N LEU A 117 -0.89 -15.46 -18.55
CA LEU A 117 0.15 -14.47 -18.30
C LEU A 117 1.44 -15.12 -17.79
N ILE A 118 1.35 -16.06 -16.86
CA ILE A 118 2.50 -16.81 -16.34
C ILE A 118 3.19 -17.57 -17.47
N ASP A 119 2.42 -18.26 -18.34
CA ASP A 119 2.97 -18.97 -19.48
C ASP A 119 3.64 -18.03 -20.49
N ALA A 120 3.03 -16.86 -20.75
CA ALA A 120 3.62 -15.84 -21.61
C ALA A 120 4.92 -15.27 -21.03
N LEU A 121 4.97 -15.03 -19.71
CA LEU A 121 6.17 -14.58 -19.01
C LEU A 121 7.27 -15.64 -19.02
N ASN A 122 6.93 -16.92 -18.82
CA ASN A 122 7.88 -18.02 -18.89
C ASN A 122 8.46 -18.24 -20.29
N ARG A 123 7.75 -17.83 -21.35
CA ARG A 123 8.26 -17.85 -22.74
C ARG A 123 9.06 -16.60 -23.09
N ASN A 124 8.96 -15.54 -22.29
CA ASN A 124 9.64 -14.28 -22.54
C ASN A 124 11.08 -14.33 -22.03
N SER A 125 12.03 -14.34 -22.96
CA SER A 125 13.46 -14.41 -22.64
C SER A 125 13.95 -13.21 -21.82
N LEU A 126 13.45 -12.00 -22.07
CA LEU A 126 13.83 -10.80 -21.31
C LEU A 126 13.37 -10.90 -19.86
N PHE A 127 12.14 -11.38 -19.64
CA PHE A 127 11.63 -11.62 -18.29
C PHE A 127 12.49 -12.64 -17.55
N LEU A 128 12.80 -13.78 -18.16
CA LEU A 128 13.66 -14.80 -17.56
C LEU A 128 15.06 -14.26 -17.23
N THR A 129 15.69 -13.52 -18.15
CA THR A 129 17.00 -12.91 -17.87
C THR A 129 16.93 -11.89 -16.74
N SER A 130 15.85 -11.13 -16.64
CA SER A 130 15.63 -10.18 -15.54
C SER A 130 15.45 -10.91 -14.20
N VAL A 131 14.73 -12.03 -14.19
CA VAL A 131 14.57 -12.89 -13.01
C VAL A 131 15.90 -13.49 -12.59
N GLU A 132 16.73 -13.96 -13.52
CA GLU A 132 18.07 -14.47 -13.22
C GLU A 132 18.99 -13.38 -12.66
N GLN A 133 18.95 -12.18 -13.26
CA GLN A 133 19.70 -11.03 -12.74
C GLN A 133 19.25 -10.64 -11.33
N LEU A 134 17.93 -10.67 -11.05
CA LEU A 134 17.38 -10.43 -9.72
C LEU A 134 17.83 -11.49 -8.72
N LYS A 135 17.79 -12.78 -9.08
CA LYS A 135 18.31 -13.87 -8.26
C LYS A 135 19.78 -13.66 -7.93
N LYS A 136 20.59 -13.34 -8.93
CA LYS A 136 22.02 -13.05 -8.75
C LYS A 136 22.25 -11.83 -7.84
N HIS A 137 21.48 -10.77 -8.04
CA HIS A 137 21.55 -9.58 -7.20
C HIS A 137 21.20 -9.89 -5.75
N HIS A 138 20.15 -10.68 -5.52
CA HIS A 138 19.73 -11.11 -4.19
C HIS A 138 20.80 -11.98 -3.51
N SER A 139 21.37 -12.95 -4.21
CA SER A 139 22.51 -13.73 -3.70
C SER A 139 23.69 -12.83 -3.33
N ASN A 140 24.03 -11.85 -4.17
CA ASN A 140 25.09 -10.89 -3.86
C ASN A 140 24.79 -10.04 -2.61
N LEU A 141 23.52 -9.71 -2.35
CA LEU A 141 23.13 -8.99 -1.13
C LEU A 141 23.29 -9.87 0.12
N ILE A 142 22.89 -11.13 0.04
CA ILE A 142 23.09 -12.11 1.13
C ILE A 142 24.59 -12.26 1.40
N ASP A 143 25.41 -12.44 0.36
CA ASP A 143 26.86 -12.60 0.51
C ASP A 143 27.53 -11.36 1.10
N LYS A 144 27.07 -10.16 0.71
CA LYS A 144 27.54 -8.90 1.32
C LYS A 144 27.18 -8.84 2.79
N ARG A 145 25.93 -9.14 3.14
CA ARG A 145 25.48 -9.14 4.54
C ARG A 145 26.24 -10.16 5.38
N LEU A 146 26.47 -11.36 4.84
CA LEU A 146 27.29 -12.38 5.50
C LEU A 146 28.70 -11.84 5.76
N LYS A 147 29.34 -11.21 4.76
CA LYS A 147 30.66 -10.58 4.94
C LYS A 147 30.66 -9.47 5.99
N ASP A 148 29.62 -8.65 6.02
CA ASP A 148 29.48 -7.59 7.01
C ASP A 148 29.37 -8.17 8.43
N GLU A 149 28.56 -9.21 8.64
CA GLU A 149 28.45 -9.88 9.94
C GLU A 149 29.73 -10.63 10.32
N LEU A 150 30.38 -11.32 9.37
CA LEU A 150 31.67 -11.98 9.60
C LEU A 150 32.77 -10.97 10.01
N SER A 151 32.73 -9.74 9.49
CA SER A 151 33.70 -8.69 9.85
C SER A 151 33.54 -8.17 11.29
N ARG A 152 32.39 -8.43 11.93
CA ARG A 152 32.13 -8.08 13.33
C ARG A 152 32.60 -9.16 14.31
N ILE A 153 32.91 -10.35 13.81
CA ILE A 153 33.39 -11.45 14.63
C ILE A 153 34.84 -11.14 15.07
N PRO A 154 35.18 -11.27 16.37
CA PRO A 154 36.56 -11.11 16.82
C PRO A 154 37.50 -12.12 16.15
N ASP A 155 38.69 -11.66 15.73
CA ASP A 155 39.73 -12.50 15.09
C ASP A 155 40.16 -13.71 15.94
N SER A 156 39.88 -13.70 17.25
CA SER A 156 40.17 -14.78 18.19
C SER A 156 39.14 -15.92 18.18
N THR A 157 38.10 -15.84 17.36
CA THR A 157 37.00 -16.82 17.33
C THR A 157 37.40 -18.07 16.55
N ASP A 158 37.06 -19.25 17.07
CA ASP A 158 37.40 -20.52 16.44
C ASP A 158 36.80 -20.65 15.03
N SER A 159 37.63 -21.08 14.08
CA SER A 159 37.23 -21.28 12.68
C SER A 159 36.09 -22.29 12.49
N SER A 160 35.88 -23.21 13.43
CA SER A 160 34.74 -24.13 13.45
C SER A 160 33.43 -23.41 13.76
N PHE A 161 33.45 -22.51 14.75
CA PHE A 161 32.28 -21.73 15.17
C PHE A 161 31.83 -20.75 14.09
N ILE A 162 32.78 -20.15 13.38
CA ILE A 162 32.51 -19.29 12.22
C ILE A 162 31.81 -20.07 11.11
N LYS A 163 32.25 -21.31 10.82
CA LYS A 163 31.60 -22.17 9.81
C LYS A 163 30.19 -22.59 10.22
N GLU A 164 29.96 -22.85 11.50
CA GLU A 164 28.63 -23.14 12.03
C GLU A 164 27.69 -21.94 11.88
N PHE A 165 28.18 -20.73 12.17
CA PHE A 165 27.45 -19.49 11.93
C PHE A 165 27.09 -19.32 10.44
N GLU A 166 28.05 -19.50 9.52
CA GLU A 166 27.80 -19.42 8.07
C GLU A 166 26.69 -20.38 7.63
N GLN A 167 26.72 -21.63 8.09
CA GLN A 167 25.69 -22.62 7.77
C GLN A 167 24.30 -22.20 8.27
N GLN A 168 24.22 -21.68 9.50
CA GLN A 168 22.96 -21.20 10.08
C GLN A 168 22.46 -19.94 9.38
N PHE A 169 23.35 -19.05 8.95
CA PHE A 169 23.01 -17.84 8.21
C PHE A 169 22.41 -18.13 6.82
N TYR A 170 22.85 -19.20 6.15
CA TYR A 170 22.23 -19.62 4.89
C TYR A 170 20.84 -20.25 5.08
N LEU A 171 20.53 -20.78 6.27
CA LEU A 171 19.20 -21.27 6.62
C LEU A 171 18.27 -20.12 7.04
N ASN A 172 18.81 -19.13 7.75
CA ASN A 172 18.10 -17.94 8.18
C ASN A 172 18.93 -16.67 7.93
N HIS A 173 18.64 -15.99 6.81
CA HIS A 173 19.38 -14.80 6.37
C HIS A 173 19.20 -13.57 7.26
N GLU A 174 18.31 -13.62 8.25
CA GLU A 174 18.08 -12.52 9.20
C GLU A 174 18.94 -12.63 10.45
N LEU A 175 19.55 -13.79 10.70
CA LEU A 175 20.32 -14.09 11.91
C LEU A 175 21.54 -13.16 12.04
N THR A 176 21.68 -12.55 13.21
CA THR A 176 22.88 -11.77 13.56
C THR A 176 23.88 -12.63 14.35
N TYR A 177 25.16 -12.24 14.34
CA TYR A 177 26.18 -12.97 15.10
C TYR A 177 25.90 -12.95 16.62
N GLU A 178 25.36 -11.85 17.15
CA GLU A 178 25.01 -11.72 18.57
C GLU A 178 23.88 -12.69 18.97
N GLU A 179 22.85 -12.82 18.15
CA GLU A 179 21.77 -13.79 18.37
C GLU A 179 22.29 -15.22 18.29
N PHE A 180 23.16 -15.52 17.31
CA PHE A 180 23.80 -16.83 17.21
C PHE A 180 24.60 -17.14 18.47
N LEU A 181 25.40 -16.20 18.97
CA LEU A 181 26.20 -16.35 20.16
C LEU A 181 25.33 -16.61 21.40
N GLN A 182 24.24 -15.87 21.59
CA GLN A 182 23.30 -16.11 22.69
C GLN A 182 22.68 -17.52 22.62
N THR A 183 22.31 -17.99 21.43
CA THR A 183 21.77 -19.36 21.27
C THR A 183 22.82 -20.45 21.49
N ALA A 184 24.09 -20.18 21.18
CA ALA A 184 25.19 -21.11 21.46
C ALA A 184 25.48 -21.18 22.96
N GLU A 185 25.53 -20.03 23.65
CA GLU A 185 25.71 -19.95 25.10
C GLU A 185 24.59 -20.64 25.88
N SER A 186 23.33 -20.46 25.44
CA SER A 186 22.19 -21.16 26.07
C SER A 186 22.29 -22.68 25.94
N LYS A 187 22.78 -23.19 24.81
CA LYS A 187 22.99 -24.63 24.60
C LYS A 187 24.14 -25.19 25.43
N LEU A 188 25.23 -24.45 25.56
CA LEU A 188 26.38 -24.86 26.38
C LEU A 188 26.02 -24.92 27.87
N THR A 189 25.29 -23.92 28.37
CA THR A 189 24.82 -23.91 29.77
C THR A 189 23.87 -25.07 30.09
N GLU A 190 23.02 -25.47 29.15
CA GLU A 190 22.21 -26.69 29.29
C GLU A 190 23.06 -27.97 29.39
N GLN A 191 24.11 -28.11 28.57
CA GLN A 191 25.00 -29.27 28.60
C GLN A 191 25.82 -29.34 29.90
N GLU A 192 26.32 -28.22 30.40
CA GLU A 192 27.02 -28.17 31.69
C GLU A 192 26.11 -28.56 32.86
N LEU A 193 24.85 -28.12 32.83
CA LEU A 193 23.83 -28.52 33.81
C LEU A 193 23.57 -30.04 33.75
N PHE A 194 23.59 -30.63 32.57
CA PHE A 194 23.44 -32.08 32.40
C PHE A 194 24.66 -32.84 32.95
N ALA A 195 25.88 -32.42 32.63
CA ALA A 195 27.11 -33.05 33.11
C ALA A 195 27.24 -33.00 34.65
N ARG A 196 26.83 -31.89 35.28
CA ARG A 196 26.78 -31.80 36.75
C ARG A 196 25.82 -32.80 37.37
N LYS A 197 24.64 -33.02 36.75
CA LYS A 197 23.69 -34.04 37.21
C LYS A 197 24.29 -35.44 37.12
N GLU A 198 24.99 -35.77 36.04
CA GLU A 198 25.65 -37.08 35.90
C GLU A 198 26.79 -37.29 36.92
N PHE A 199 27.58 -36.27 37.21
CA PHE A 199 28.67 -36.38 38.18
C PHE A 199 28.15 -36.62 39.61
N VAL A 200 27.06 -35.94 39.99
CA VAL A 200 26.38 -36.17 41.27
C VAL A 200 25.89 -37.62 41.36
N ASN A 201 25.29 -38.15 40.29
CA ASN A 201 24.84 -39.54 40.26
C ASN A 201 26.00 -40.54 40.40
N LYS A 202 27.10 -40.37 39.65
CA LYS A 202 28.29 -41.25 39.76
C LYS A 202 28.94 -41.21 41.14
N ARG A 203 28.93 -40.06 41.81
CA ARG A 203 29.46 -39.93 43.18
C ARG A 203 28.60 -40.70 44.18
N ASN A 204 27.28 -40.65 44.02
CA ASN A 204 26.36 -41.43 44.84
C ASN A 204 26.59 -42.93 44.65
N GLU A 205 26.70 -43.39 43.39
CA GLU A 205 27.00 -44.80 43.07
C GLU A 205 28.35 -45.26 43.66
N LYS A 206 29.39 -44.43 43.60
CA LYS A 206 30.70 -44.76 44.18
C LYS A 206 30.63 -44.91 45.71
N HIS A 207 29.88 -44.02 46.38
CA HIS A 207 29.68 -44.11 47.82
C HIS A 207 28.96 -45.41 48.20
N GLU A 208 27.95 -45.81 47.44
CA GLU A 208 27.26 -47.10 47.64
C GLU A 208 28.23 -48.29 47.47
N ILE A 209 29.11 -48.24 46.46
CA ILE A 209 30.12 -49.30 46.23
C ILE A 209 31.15 -49.38 47.36
N GLU A 210 31.61 -48.23 47.89
CA GLU A 210 32.58 -48.21 49.00
C GLU A 210 31.95 -48.74 50.29
N GLU A 211 30.69 -48.44 50.57
CA GLU A 211 29.96 -49.05 51.68
C GLU A 211 29.84 -50.57 51.54
N LEU A 212 29.55 -51.05 50.33
CA LEU A 212 29.47 -52.48 50.05
C LEU A 212 30.83 -53.18 50.23
N LYS A 213 31.93 -52.56 49.82
CA LYS A 213 33.28 -53.09 50.03
C LYS A 213 33.65 -53.18 51.50
N ARG A 214 33.36 -52.14 52.29
CA ARG A 214 33.63 -52.18 53.74
C ARG A 214 32.89 -53.32 54.42
N LYS A 215 31.61 -53.51 54.07
CA LYS A 215 30.81 -54.65 54.56
C LYS A 215 31.43 -56.00 54.15
N GLN A 216 32.00 -56.10 52.95
CA GLN A 216 32.66 -57.33 52.49
C GLN A 216 33.98 -57.60 53.24
N GLU A 217 34.79 -56.58 53.49
CA GLU A 217 36.04 -56.71 54.24
C GLU A 217 35.78 -57.14 55.70
N GLU A 218 34.83 -56.49 56.37
CA GLU A 218 34.35 -56.88 57.71
C GLU A 218 33.92 -58.35 57.76
N GLN A 219 33.20 -58.83 56.74
CA GLN A 219 32.82 -60.25 56.63
C GLN A 219 34.03 -61.17 56.44
N THR A 220 34.98 -60.81 55.57
CA THR A 220 36.17 -61.65 55.30
C THR A 220 37.12 -61.73 56.50
N GLU A 221 37.29 -60.64 57.25
CA GLU A 221 38.12 -60.65 58.45
C GLU A 221 37.48 -61.51 59.54
N THR A 222 36.18 -61.38 59.73
CA THR A 222 35.39 -62.22 60.63
C THR A 222 35.57 -63.71 60.28
N TYR A 223 35.50 -64.05 58.99
CA TYR A 223 35.70 -65.42 58.51
C TYR A 223 37.14 -65.93 58.71
N LYS A 224 38.16 -65.11 58.43
CA LYS A 224 39.56 -65.50 58.66
C LYS A 224 39.86 -65.72 60.13
N ASN A 225 39.26 -64.91 61.01
CA ASN A 225 39.40 -65.10 62.45
C ASN A 225 38.69 -66.39 62.89
N TYR A 226 37.52 -66.72 62.32
CA TYR A 226 36.84 -67.99 62.58
C TYR A 226 37.72 -69.19 62.25
N MET A 227 38.36 -69.19 61.08
CA MET A 227 39.22 -70.30 60.64
C MET A 227 40.53 -70.48 61.43
N LYS A 228 41.01 -69.44 62.12
CA LYS A 228 42.30 -69.49 62.86
C LYS A 228 42.19 -70.06 64.26
N PHE A 229 41.01 -70.04 64.86
CA PHE A 229 40.80 -70.47 66.25
C PHE A 229 39.82 -71.64 66.27
N SER A 230 39.91 -72.53 67.27
CA SER A 230 38.85 -73.55 67.41
C SER A 230 37.54 -72.87 67.82
N ASP A 231 36.39 -73.43 67.44
CA ASP A 231 35.06 -72.82 67.62
C ASP A 231 34.84 -72.24 69.02
N LYS A 232 35.28 -72.94 70.08
CA LYS A 232 35.15 -72.49 71.47
C LYS A 232 35.99 -71.25 71.82
N GLU A 233 37.15 -71.08 71.18
CA GLU A 233 38.02 -69.90 71.40
C GLU A 233 37.58 -68.70 70.54
N PHE A 234 37.08 -68.95 69.34
CA PHE A 234 36.54 -67.89 68.48
C PHE A 234 35.28 -67.26 69.07
N GLU A 235 34.30 -68.08 69.50
CA GLU A 235 33.09 -67.58 70.15
C GLU A 235 33.39 -66.80 71.44
N ARG A 236 34.42 -67.19 72.20
CA ARG A 236 34.84 -66.47 73.41
C ARG A 236 35.40 -65.07 73.10
N ARG A 237 36.02 -64.86 71.94
CA ARG A 237 36.54 -63.56 71.52
C ARG A 237 35.45 -62.67 70.94
N LEU A 238 34.54 -63.23 70.13
CA LEU A 238 33.39 -62.50 69.61
C LEU A 238 32.46 -61.97 70.71
N ARG A 239 32.33 -62.69 71.83
CA ARG A 239 31.52 -62.23 72.98
C ARG A 239 32.22 -61.20 73.87
N LYS A 240 33.52 -60.96 73.68
CA LYS A 240 34.31 -59.97 74.45
C LYS A 240 34.48 -58.63 73.72
N GLN A 241 34.27 -58.60 72.40
CA GLN A 241 34.06 -57.38 71.62
C GLN A 241 32.60 -56.96 71.73
#